data_AF-A0A7C7JZ44-F1
#
_entry.id   AF-A0A7C7JZ44-F1
#
_cell.length_a   1.000
_cell.length_b   1.000
_cell.length_c   1.000
_cell.angle_alpha   90.00
_cell.angle_beta   90.00
_cell.angle_gamma   90.00
#
_symmetry.space_group_name_H-M   'P 1'
#
loop_
_entity.id
_entity.type
_entity.pdbx_description
1 polymer ?
#
loop_
_entity_poly.entity_id
_entity_poly.type
_entity_poly.pdbx_seq_one_letter_code
_entity_poly.pdbx_strand_id
1 'polypeptide(L)' 'MNKAELRLKYKSLRQQLTEEQIDQFSIDIANQLLKLSIWDYNVYHLFLTIESQKEIQTEFILNILSGKDKN' A
#
# COMPACT_ATOMS: atom_id res chain seq x y z
N MET A 1 -8.65 -10.25 22.22
CA MET A 1 -7.93 -10.90 21.10
C MET A 1 -6.44 -10.66 21.25
N ASN A 2 -5.63 -11.68 21.07
CA ASN A 2 -4.16 -11.54 21.05
C ASN A 2 -3.64 -11.24 19.63
N LYS A 3 -2.36 -10.87 19.51
CA LYS A 3 -1.73 -10.48 18.24
C LYS A 3 -1.76 -11.61 17.20
N ALA A 4 -1.71 -12.87 17.62
CA ALA A 4 -1.73 -14.01 16.73
C ALA A 4 -3.11 -14.18 16.09
N GLU A 5 -4.17 -14.09 16.90
CA GLU A 5 -5.56 -14.14 16.43
C GLU A 5 -5.89 -13.03 15.43
N LEU A 6 -5.44 -11.80 15.70
CA LEU A 6 -5.66 -10.66 14.80
C LEU A 6 -4.94 -10.86 13.46
N ARG A 7 -3.70 -11.37 13.46
CA ARG A 7 -2.96 -11.65 12.22
C ARG A 7 -3.66 -12.68 11.36
N LEU A 8 -4.19 -13.76 11.96
CA LEU A 8 -4.94 -14.77 11.22
C LEU A 8 -6.22 -14.17 10.62
N LYS A 9 -6.98 -13.41 11.42
CA LYS A 9 -8.21 -12.73 10.97
C LYS A 9 -7.94 -11.85 9.75
N TYR A 10 -6.98 -10.94 9.80
CA TYR A 10 -6.74 -9.99 8.71
C TYR A 10 -6.07 -10.63 7.49
N LYS A 11 -5.26 -11.69 7.66
CA LYS A 11 -4.80 -12.49 6.51
C LYS A 11 -5.98 -13.15 5.79
N SER A 12 -6.93 -13.74 6.52
CA SER A 12 -8.11 -14.35 5.92
C SER A 12 -8.99 -13.32 5.19
N LEU A 13 -9.20 -12.14 5.77
CA LEU A 13 -9.95 -11.07 5.12
C LEU A 13 -9.28 -10.57 3.84
N ARG A 14 -7.94 -10.36 3.84
CA ARG A 14 -7.24 -9.98 2.61
C ARG A 14 -7.34 -11.04 1.53
N GLN A 15 -7.29 -12.32 1.91
CA GLN A 15 -7.41 -13.42 0.94
C GLN A 15 -8.75 -13.44 0.19
N GLN A 16 -9.78 -12.77 0.71
CA GLN A 16 -11.10 -12.66 0.07
C GLN A 16 -11.19 -11.54 -0.97
N LEU A 17 -10.19 -10.64 -1.05
CA LEU A 17 -10.19 -9.55 -2.02
C LEU A 17 -9.98 -10.07 -3.46
N THR A 18 -10.66 -9.47 -4.42
CA THR A 18 -10.37 -9.67 -5.84
C THR A 18 -9.18 -8.81 -6.27
N GLU A 19 -8.56 -9.14 -7.39
CA GLU A 19 -7.47 -8.33 -7.98
C GLU A 19 -7.94 -6.91 -8.28
N GLU A 20 -9.14 -6.77 -8.87
CA GLU A 20 -9.76 -5.45 -9.14
C GLU A 20 -9.96 -4.62 -7.87
N GLN A 21 -10.40 -5.25 -6.76
CA GLN A 21 -10.52 -4.57 -5.48
C GLN A 21 -9.16 -4.12 -4.94
N ILE A 22 -8.14 -4.96 -5.07
CA ILE A 22 -6.78 -4.62 -4.64
C ILE A 22 -6.28 -3.41 -5.41
N ASP A 23 -6.41 -3.40 -6.73
CA ASP A 23 -5.96 -2.29 -7.57
C ASP A 23 -6.70 -0.99 -7.23
N GLN A 24 -8.03 -1.05 -7.15
CA GLN A 24 -8.84 0.13 -6.81
C GLN A 24 -8.47 0.70 -5.43
N PHE A 25 -8.35 -0.16 -4.41
CA PHE A 25 -7.98 0.30 -3.07
C PHE A 25 -6.54 0.79 -3.01
N SER A 26 -5.63 0.22 -3.81
CA SER A 26 -4.24 0.68 -3.89
C SER A 26 -4.15 2.08 -4.48
N ILE A 27 -4.92 2.37 -5.53
CA ILE A 27 -5.04 3.71 -6.11
C ILE A 27 -5.62 4.69 -5.08
N ASP A 28 -6.67 4.31 -4.36
CA ASP A 28 -7.29 5.16 -3.34
C ASP A 28 -6.30 5.51 -2.21
N ILE A 29 -5.49 4.53 -1.79
CA ILE A 29 -4.42 4.73 -0.80
C ILE A 29 -3.32 5.64 -1.35
N ALA A 30 -2.86 5.41 -2.58
CA ALA A 30 -1.86 6.26 -3.23
C ALA A 30 -2.35 7.72 -3.35
N ASN A 31 -3.64 7.93 -3.64
CA ASN A 31 -4.24 9.27 -3.65
C ASN A 31 -4.29 9.94 -2.27
N GLN A 32 -4.39 9.17 -1.17
CA GLN A 32 -4.27 9.77 0.17
C GLN A 32 -2.85 10.26 0.46
N LEU A 33 -1.82 9.61 -0.09
CA LEU A 33 -0.42 10.01 0.09
C LEU A 33 -0.20 11.47 -0.32
N LEU A 34 -0.83 11.89 -1.43
CA LEU A 34 -0.76 13.26 -1.96
C LEU A 34 -1.18 14.33 -0.96
N LYS A 35 -2.01 13.99 0.02
CA LYS A 35 -2.55 14.91 1.03
C LYS A 35 -1.65 15.04 2.26
N LEU A 36 -0.65 14.18 2.41
CA LEU A 36 0.23 14.18 3.58
C LEU A 36 1.30 15.27 3.47
N SER A 37 1.65 15.89 4.60
CA SER A 37 2.73 16.87 4.71
C SER A 37 4.10 16.18 4.89
N ILE A 38 4.45 15.29 3.97
CA ILE A 38 5.72 14.53 3.98
C ILE A 38 6.64 14.89 2.81
N TRP A 39 6.22 15.79 1.93
CA TRP A 39 6.89 16.07 0.66
C TRP A 39 8.21 16.84 0.81
N ASP A 40 8.57 17.31 1.99
CA ASP A 40 9.84 18.00 2.24
C ASP A 40 11.00 17.04 2.53
N TYR A 41 10.74 15.73 2.62
CA TYR A 41 11.78 14.71 2.77
C TYR A 41 12.41 14.33 1.42
N ASN A 42 13.65 13.83 1.51
CA ASN A 42 14.49 13.48 0.36
C ASN A 42 14.61 11.98 0.10
N VAL A 43 14.30 11.13 1.09
CA VAL A 43 14.46 9.67 0.99
C VAL A 43 13.20 9.02 1.56
N TYR A 44 12.62 8.09 0.80
CA TYR A 44 11.42 7.36 1.17
C TYR A 44 11.71 5.87 1.13
N HIS A 45 11.32 5.17 2.19
CA HIS A 45 11.41 3.71 2.24
C HIS A 45 10.07 3.10 1.88
N LEU A 46 10.06 2.31 0.80
CA LEU A 46 8.89 1.60 0.31
C LEU A 46 9.22 0.11 0.20
N PHE A 47 8.26 -0.74 0.58
CA PHE A 47 8.38 -2.18 0.41
C PHE A 47 7.85 -2.59 -0.96
N LEU A 48 8.36 -3.73 -1.47
CA LEU A 48 7.81 -4.37 -2.66
C LEU A 48 6.61 -5.22 -2.28
N THR A 49 5.55 -5.10 -3.08
CA THR A 49 4.28 -5.79 -2.86
C THR A 49 4.46 -7.30 -2.88
N ILE A 50 3.94 -8.03 -1.89
CA ILE A 50 3.86 -9.49 -1.93
C ILE A 50 2.47 -9.87 -2.45
N GLU A 51 2.35 -10.06 -3.76
CA GLU A 51 1.08 -10.35 -4.44
C GLU A 51 0.35 -11.58 -3.87
N SER A 52 1.10 -12.63 -3.52
CA SER A 52 0.53 -13.86 -2.91
C SER A 52 -0.15 -13.61 -1.55
N GLN A 53 0.17 -12.49 -0.88
CA GLN A 53 -0.48 -12.05 0.36
C GLN A 53 -1.61 -11.04 0.15
N LYS A 54 -1.93 -10.74 -1.12
CA LYS A 54 -2.92 -9.73 -1.53
C LYS A 54 -2.67 -8.39 -0.83
N GLU A 55 -1.40 -7.98 -0.83
CA GLU A 55 -0.97 -6.66 -0.36
C GLU A 55 -1.35 -5.58 -1.39
N ILE A 56 -1.31 -4.32 -0.97
CA ILE A 56 -1.56 -3.19 -1.85
C ILE A 56 -0.46 -3.07 -2.90
N GLN A 57 -0.81 -2.63 -4.11
CA GLN A 57 0.14 -2.36 -5.17
C GLN A 57 0.94 -1.09 -4.88
N THR A 58 2.16 -1.26 -4.37
CA THR A 58 3.05 -0.15 -4.05
C THR A 58 3.64 0.56 -5.27
N GLU A 59 3.49 0.01 -6.48
CA GLU A 59 3.89 0.67 -7.73
C GLU A 59 3.17 2.01 -7.94
N PHE A 60 1.90 2.13 -7.55
CA PHE A 60 1.18 3.41 -7.62
C PHE A 60 1.83 4.48 -6.72
N ILE A 61 2.35 4.09 -5.55
CA ILE A 61 3.07 4.98 -4.66
C ILE A 61 4.43 5.35 -5.28
N LEU A 62 5.14 4.38 -5.86
CA LEU A 62 6.41 4.61 -6.53
C LEU A 62 6.26 5.63 -7.67
N ASN A 63 5.22 5.48 -8.50
CA ASN A 63 4.89 6.40 -9.58
C ASN A 63 4.63 7.84 -9.07
N ILE A 64 3.96 7.99 -7.92
CA ILE A 64 3.76 9.30 -7.30
C ILE A 64 5.09 9.90 -6.81
N LEU A 65 5.94 9.10 -6.16
CA LEU A 65 7.25 9.55 -5.69
C LEU A 65 8.11 10.01 -6.87
N SER A 66 8.17 9.22 -7.94
CA SER A 66 8.89 9.59 -9.17
C SER A 66 8.34 10.84 -9.83
N GLY A 67 7.01 11.00 -9.91
CA GLY A 67 6.38 12.20 -10.46
C GLY A 67 6.54 13.47 -9.62
N LYS A 68 6.94 13.35 -8.34
CA LYS A 68 7.26 14.45 -7.41
C LYS A 68 8.76 14.73 -7.34
N ASP A 69 9.56 14.17 -8.25
CA ASP A 69 11.03 14.21 -8.25
C ASP A 69 11.65 13.73 -6.92
N LYS A 70 11.03 12.73 -6.27
CA LYS A 70 11.57 12.10 -5.07
C LYS A 70 12.40 10.87 -5.44
N ASN A 71 13.58 10.76 -4.84
CA ASN A 71 14.52 9.64 -5.00
C ASN A 71 14.18 8.46 -4.11
#